data_AF-E8JQP8-F1
#
_entry.id   AF-E8JQP8-F1
#
_cell.length_a   1.000
_cell.length_b   1.000
_cell.length_c   1.000
_cell.angle_alpha   90.00
_cell.angle_beta   90.00
_cell.angle_gamma   90.00
#
_symmetry.space_group_name_H-M   'P 1'
#
loop_
_entity.id
_entity.type
_entity.pdbx_description
1 polymer ?
#
loop_
_entity_poly.entity_id
_entity_poly.type
_entity_poly.pdbx_seq_one_letter_code
_entity_poly.pdbx_strand_id
1 'polypeptide(L)'
;MEKPMILMTKYKLSQLGLKGANSTLYKDGKESKPVTVNEATTFTFKGLDAGKYVLKETKTPDGYNTIKPIEFTIDADYDKESDDPQLTKLSGDTTSGVAKFDANKADGSLKAGIVNRKGALLPSTGGMGTPILYVICSILILVAAVLLITKKRMDTAK
;
A
#
# COMPACT_ATOMS: atom_id res chain seq x y z
N MET A 1 35.57 23.44 13.84
CA MET A 1 35.50 23.17 12.38
C MET A 1 34.41 22.13 12.18
N GLU A 2 33.21 22.56 11.78
CA GLU A 2 32.14 21.64 11.38
C GLU A 2 32.53 21.02 10.04
N LYS A 3 32.71 19.70 10.00
CA LYS A 3 32.96 18.97 8.77
C LYS A 3 31.58 18.63 8.16
N PRO A 4 31.21 19.16 6.99
CA PRO A 4 29.90 18.89 6.42
C PRO A 4 29.91 17.47 5.86
N MET A 5 29.34 16.52 6.62
CA MET A 5 29.33 15.11 6.26
C MET A 5 28.05 14.78 5.49
N ILE A 6 28.10 15.00 4.17
CA ILE A 6 27.06 14.53 3.26
C ILE A 6 27.36 13.06 2.95
N LEU A 7 26.91 12.15 3.82
CA LEU A 7 26.85 10.73 3.51
C LEU A 7 25.63 10.50 2.60
N MET A 8 25.74 10.83 1.30
CA MET A 8 24.74 10.48 0.29
C MET A 8 24.85 8.98 -0.03
N THR A 9 24.53 8.13 0.94
CA THR A 9 24.37 6.70 0.71
C THR A 9 23.07 6.51 -0.04
N LYS A 10 23.21 6.41 -1.36
CA LYS A 10 22.13 6.32 -2.33
C LYS A 10 21.40 4.97 -2.19
N TYR A 11 20.30 4.88 -1.44
CA TYR A 11 19.58 3.60 -1.24
C TYR A 11 18.95 3.08 -2.53
N LYS A 12 18.84 1.74 -2.62
CA LYS A 12 18.24 1.01 -3.74
C LYS A 12 16.83 0.51 -3.39
N LEU A 13 15.79 0.98 -4.08
CA LEU A 13 14.43 0.43 -3.99
C LEU A 13 14.17 -0.53 -5.15
N SER A 14 14.03 -1.83 -4.92
CA SER A 14 13.70 -2.81 -5.98
C SER A 14 12.26 -3.31 -5.90
N GLN A 15 11.45 -3.04 -6.93
CA GLN A 15 10.05 -3.46 -6.99
C GLN A 15 9.83 -4.57 -8.01
N LEU A 16 9.04 -5.60 -7.67
CA LEU A 16 8.48 -6.55 -8.64
C LEU A 16 7.50 -5.82 -9.60
N GLY A 17 8.00 -5.44 -10.76
CA GLY A 17 7.26 -4.82 -11.85
C GLY A 17 6.73 -5.86 -12.84
N LEU A 18 5.72 -5.46 -13.60
CA LEU A 18 5.21 -6.22 -14.73
C LEU A 18 5.66 -5.52 -16.00
N LYS A 19 5.91 -6.29 -17.07
CA LYS A 19 6.35 -5.74 -18.35
C LYS A 19 5.36 -4.66 -18.81
N GLY A 20 5.88 -3.46 -19.10
CA GLY A 20 5.08 -2.32 -19.57
C GLY A 20 4.50 -1.41 -18.47
N ALA A 21 4.79 -1.67 -17.19
CA ALA A 21 4.44 -0.76 -16.10
C ALA A 21 5.35 0.49 -16.11
N ASN A 22 4.78 1.67 -15.84
CA ASN A 22 5.57 2.86 -15.51
C ASN A 22 5.27 3.29 -14.09
N SER A 23 6.29 3.73 -13.35
CA SER A 23 6.11 4.22 -11.99
C SER A 23 7.01 5.41 -11.71
N THR A 24 6.49 6.38 -10.98
CA THR A 24 7.21 7.59 -10.57
C THR A 24 7.29 7.64 -9.06
N LEU A 25 8.48 7.97 -8.54
CA LEU A 25 8.68 8.19 -7.12
C LEU A 25 8.71 9.70 -6.83
N TYR A 26 7.96 10.10 -5.82
CA TYR A 26 7.92 11.47 -5.28
C TYR A 26 8.51 11.46 -3.88
N LYS A 27 9.28 12.48 -3.51
CA LYS A 27 9.79 12.72 -2.16
C LYS A 27 9.19 14.03 -1.66
N ASP A 28 8.50 14.01 -0.52
CA ASP A 28 7.85 15.19 0.07
C ASP A 28 7.01 16.02 -0.93
N GLY A 29 6.28 15.34 -1.83
CA GLY A 29 5.45 15.96 -2.87
C GLY A 29 6.21 16.51 -4.08
N LYS A 30 7.55 16.49 -4.09
CA LYS A 30 8.39 16.83 -5.24
C LYS A 30 8.75 15.57 -6.02
N GLU A 31 8.70 15.65 -7.34
CA GLU A 31 9.07 14.53 -8.21
C GLU A 31 10.56 14.23 -8.05
N SER A 32 10.88 13.02 -7.59
CA SER A 32 12.26 12.61 -7.32
C SER A 32 12.92 12.17 -8.61
N LYS A 33 12.40 11.12 -9.27
CA LYS A 33 12.79 10.62 -10.61
C LYS A 33 11.71 9.69 -11.21
N PRO A 34 11.33 9.81 -12.49
CA PRO A 34 10.53 8.80 -13.17
C PRO A 34 11.36 7.55 -13.49
N VAL A 35 10.77 6.35 -13.37
CA VAL A 35 11.39 5.08 -13.77
C VAL A 35 10.44 4.29 -14.66
N THR A 36 10.94 3.90 -15.83
CA THR A 36 10.20 3.12 -16.83
C THR A 36 10.62 1.66 -16.74
N VAL A 37 9.67 0.74 -16.56
CA VAL A 37 9.93 -0.70 -16.48
C VAL A 37 9.81 -1.29 -17.88
N ASN A 38 10.89 -1.22 -18.65
CA ASN A 38 10.85 -1.62 -20.06
C ASN A 38 10.69 -3.15 -20.23
N GLU A 39 11.52 -3.96 -19.57
CA GLU A 39 11.50 -5.43 -19.76
C GLU A 39 11.74 -6.26 -18.49
N ALA A 40 12.42 -5.71 -17.48
CA ALA A 40 12.69 -6.42 -16.24
C ALA A 40 11.44 -6.45 -15.35
N THR A 41 11.19 -7.58 -14.68
CA THR A 41 10.23 -7.64 -13.58
C THR A 41 10.74 -6.94 -12.32
N THR A 42 11.86 -6.20 -12.41
CA THR A 42 12.41 -5.42 -11.30
C THR A 42 12.97 -4.10 -11.78
N PHE A 43 12.65 -3.00 -11.08
CA PHE A 43 13.27 -1.70 -11.30
C PHE A 43 13.87 -1.14 -10.03
N THR A 44 14.97 -0.39 -10.15
CA THR A 44 15.75 0.11 -9.00
C THR A 44 15.80 1.64 -8.98
N PHE A 45 15.28 2.26 -7.92
CA PHE A 45 15.59 3.67 -7.63
C PHE A 45 16.92 3.72 -6.90
N LYS A 46 17.87 4.51 -7.39
CA LYS A 46 19.15 4.77 -6.71
C LYS A 46 19.18 6.22 -6.24
N GLY A 47 19.72 6.46 -5.05
CA GLY A 47 19.90 7.83 -4.57
C GLY A 47 18.76 8.37 -3.76
N LEU A 48 18.11 7.49 -3.02
CA LEU A 48 17.12 7.88 -2.04
C LEU A 48 17.84 8.21 -0.73
N ASP A 49 17.39 9.25 -0.04
CA ASP A 49 17.78 9.53 1.35
C ASP A 49 16.66 9.04 2.29
N ALA A 50 16.91 9.09 3.60
CA ALA A 50 15.84 8.96 4.59
C ALA A 50 14.75 10.04 4.37
N GLY A 51 13.49 9.68 4.60
CA GLY A 51 12.36 10.58 4.42
C GLY A 51 11.11 9.92 3.86
N LYS A 52 10.10 10.73 3.55
CA LYS A 52 8.78 10.27 3.08
C LYS A 52 8.74 10.24 1.56
N TYR A 53 8.20 9.13 1.05
CA TYR A 53 8.09 8.88 -0.37
C TYR A 53 6.69 8.44 -0.76
N VAL A 54 6.31 8.80 -1.99
CA VAL A 54 5.09 8.33 -2.64
C VAL A 54 5.47 7.67 -3.95
N LEU A 55 5.13 6.40 -4.10
CA LEU A 55 5.25 5.68 -5.35
C LEU A 55 3.89 5.68 -6.06
N LYS A 56 3.89 6.20 -7.28
CA LYS A 56 2.70 6.25 -8.13
C LYS A 56 2.91 5.44 -9.40
N GLU A 57 2.00 4.50 -9.66
CA GLU A 57 1.93 3.83 -10.96
C GLU A 57 1.35 4.82 -11.98
N THR A 58 2.15 5.17 -12.99
CA THR A 58 1.78 6.13 -14.04
C THR A 58 1.27 5.45 -15.30
N LYS A 59 1.66 4.19 -15.52
CA LYS A 59 1.13 3.35 -16.58
C LYS A 59 0.86 1.95 -16.04
N THR A 60 -0.41 1.56 -16.07
CA THR A 60 -0.87 0.23 -15.68
C THR A 60 -0.65 -0.76 -16.84
N PRO A 61 -0.07 -1.94 -16.58
CA PRO A 61 0.02 -3.01 -17.57
C PRO A 61 -1.34 -3.57 -17.99
N ASP A 62 -1.43 -4.09 -19.22
CA ASP A 62 -2.65 -4.68 -19.74
C ASP A 62 -3.15 -5.87 -18.90
N GLY A 63 -4.43 -5.87 -18.55
CA GLY A 63 -5.07 -6.94 -17.75
C GLY A 63 -4.86 -6.83 -16.23
N TYR A 64 -4.24 -5.75 -15.75
CA TYR A 64 -4.03 -5.47 -14.33
C TYR A 64 -4.80 -4.23 -13.87
N ASN A 65 -4.99 -4.13 -12.55
CA ASN A 65 -5.58 -2.95 -11.93
C ASN A 65 -4.51 -1.90 -11.63
N THR A 66 -4.87 -0.63 -11.78
CA THR A 66 -4.01 0.47 -11.34
C THR A 66 -3.83 0.41 -9.83
N ILE A 67 -2.58 0.34 -9.38
CA ILE A 67 -2.22 0.35 -7.97
C ILE A 67 -2.47 1.76 -7.42
N LYS A 68 -3.12 1.83 -6.24
CA LYS A 68 -3.25 3.10 -5.51
C LYS A 68 -1.86 3.62 -5.11
N PRO A 69 -1.65 4.95 -5.04
CA PRO A 69 -0.39 5.50 -4.57
C PRO A 69 0.04 4.85 -3.26
N ILE A 70 1.30 4.42 -3.20
CA ILE A 70 1.88 3.79 -2.02
C ILE A 70 2.73 4.86 -1.33
N GLU A 71 2.40 5.15 -0.08
CA GLU A 71 3.14 6.08 0.75
C GLU A 71 3.99 5.28 1.74
N PHE A 72 5.27 5.59 1.81
CA PHE A 72 6.20 4.91 2.70
C PHE A 72 7.30 5.84 3.18
N THR A 73 7.90 5.50 4.31
CA THR A 73 9.02 6.24 4.90
C THR A 73 10.25 5.37 4.88
N ILE A 74 11.37 5.92 4.43
CA ILE A 74 12.69 5.31 4.59
C ILE A 74 13.31 5.89 5.86
N ASP A 75 13.58 5.03 6.83
CA ASP A 75 14.28 5.38 8.06
C ASP A 75 15.69 4.79 8.01
N ALA A 76 16.68 5.62 8.26
CA ALA A 76 18.07 5.21 8.30
C ALA A 76 18.81 5.98 9.38
N ASP A 77 19.67 5.28 10.12
CA ASP A 77 20.49 5.88 11.16
C ASP A 77 21.94 5.40 11.04
N TYR A 78 22.85 6.23 11.56
CA TYR A 78 24.28 6.05 11.47
C TYR A 78 24.94 6.16 12.83
N ASP A 79 26.04 5.45 13.00
CA ASP A 79 26.94 5.66 14.14
C ASP A 79 27.59 7.04 13.99
N LYS A 80 27.21 7.99 14.84
CA LYS A 80 27.71 9.36 14.81
C LYS A 80 28.94 9.56 15.70
N GLU A 81 29.31 8.54 16.48
CA GLU A 81 30.39 8.59 17.46
C GLU A 81 31.70 7.98 16.94
N SER A 82 31.63 7.22 15.83
CA SER A 82 32.79 6.64 15.14
C SER A 82 33.42 7.60 14.14
N ASP A 83 34.76 7.55 14.01
CA ASP A 83 35.52 8.24 12.97
C ASP A 83 35.17 7.73 11.54
N ASP A 84 34.60 6.52 11.45
CA ASP A 84 33.99 5.93 10.26
C ASP A 84 32.50 5.64 10.52
N PRO A 85 31.59 6.56 10.19
CA PRO A 85 30.17 6.45 10.51
C PRO A 85 29.49 5.40 9.62
N GLN A 86 29.12 4.28 10.24
CA GLN A 86 28.46 3.16 9.56
C GLN A 86 26.94 3.16 9.75
N LEU A 87 26.21 2.60 8.78
CA LEU A 87 24.77 2.47 8.81
C LEU A 87 24.34 1.48 9.91
N THR A 88 23.68 1.96 10.95
CA THR A 88 23.22 1.14 12.09
C THR A 88 21.79 0.65 11.89
N LYS A 89 20.96 1.46 11.22
CA LYS A 89 19.55 1.16 10.97
C LYS A 89 19.18 1.45 9.52
N LEU A 90 18.36 0.58 8.94
CA LEU A 90 17.69 0.78 7.66
C LEU A 90 16.34 0.06 7.70
N SER A 91 15.25 0.79 7.56
CA SER A 91 13.90 0.23 7.42
C SER A 91 13.05 1.01 6.42
N GLY A 92 12.01 0.35 5.93
CA GLY A 92 10.98 0.93 5.09
C GLY A 92 9.63 0.65 5.72
N ASP A 93 8.88 1.72 6.02
CA ASP A 93 7.60 1.62 6.72
C ASP A 93 6.49 2.16 5.83
N THR A 94 5.52 1.30 5.49
CA THR A 94 4.36 1.67 4.67
C THR A 94 3.37 2.48 5.50
N THR A 95 3.14 3.73 5.11
CA THR A 95 2.14 4.61 5.73
C THR A 95 0.76 4.46 5.08
N SER A 96 0.73 4.21 3.76
CA SER A 96 -0.50 3.99 3.01
C SER A 96 -0.27 3.05 1.83
N GLY A 97 -1.25 2.21 1.52
CA GLY A 97 -1.15 1.18 0.49
C GLY A 97 -0.62 -0.16 1.00
N VAL A 98 -0.15 -1.01 0.08
CA VAL A 98 0.36 -2.35 0.40
C VAL A 98 1.73 -2.52 -0.25
N ALA A 99 2.77 -2.42 0.59
CA ALA A 99 4.14 -2.75 0.23
C ALA A 99 4.80 -3.50 1.38
N LYS A 100 5.61 -4.51 1.05
CA LYS A 100 6.50 -5.20 1.99
C LYS A 100 7.92 -4.76 1.72
N PHE A 101 8.63 -4.33 2.76
CA PHE A 101 10.01 -3.88 2.63
C PHE A 101 10.97 -4.89 3.27
N ASP A 102 11.99 -5.29 2.52
CA ASP A 102 13.09 -6.14 2.97
C ASP A 102 14.38 -5.33 2.93
N ALA A 103 14.89 -4.93 4.09
CA ALA A 103 16.12 -4.15 4.22
C ALA A 103 17.36 -5.05 4.26
N ASN A 104 18.38 -4.70 3.48
CA ASN A 104 19.73 -5.26 3.57
C ASN A 104 20.71 -4.15 3.92
N LYS A 105 21.16 -4.17 5.18
CA LYS A 105 22.08 -3.16 5.76
C LYS A 105 23.48 -3.21 5.14
N ALA A 106 23.99 -4.40 4.83
CA ALA A 106 25.32 -4.57 4.25
C ALA A 106 25.43 -3.92 2.86
N ASP A 107 24.35 -4.02 2.07
CA ASP A 107 24.29 -3.47 0.71
C ASP A 107 23.68 -2.06 0.64
N GLY A 108 23.23 -1.49 1.77
CA GLY A 108 22.47 -0.24 1.80
C GLY A 108 21.25 -0.28 0.87
N SER A 109 20.51 -1.39 0.86
CA SER A 109 19.40 -1.61 -0.08
C SER A 109 18.10 -1.97 0.62
N LEU A 110 16.99 -1.57 0.02
CA LEU A 110 15.64 -1.77 0.52
C LEU A 110 14.80 -2.38 -0.62
N LYS A 111 14.51 -3.67 -0.57
CA LYS A 111 13.65 -4.29 -1.59
C LYS A 111 12.18 -4.05 -1.22
N ALA A 112 11.33 -3.74 -2.19
CA ALA A 112 9.90 -3.60 -1.98
C ALA A 112 9.11 -4.63 -2.78
N GLY A 113 8.45 -5.55 -2.09
CA GLY A 113 7.42 -6.41 -2.67
C GLY A 113 6.11 -5.64 -2.82
N ILE A 114 5.77 -5.26 -4.06
CA ILE A 114 4.49 -4.63 -4.40
C ILE A 114 3.71 -5.61 -5.28
N VAL A 115 2.49 -5.94 -4.86
CA VAL A 115 1.65 -6.93 -5.53
C VAL A 115 0.62 -6.22 -6.40
N ASN A 116 0.71 -6.42 -7.72
CA ASN A 116 -0.34 -5.98 -8.64
C ASN A 116 -1.41 -7.08 -8.80
N ARG A 117 -2.69 -6.72 -8.68
CA ARG A 117 -3.82 -7.65 -8.79
C ARG A 117 -4.41 -7.62 -10.19
N LYS A 118 -4.50 -8.79 -10.84
CA LYS A 118 -5.22 -8.97 -12.11
C LYS A 118 -6.74 -9.03 -11.91
N GLY A 119 -7.47 -8.69 -12.98
CA GLY A 119 -8.91 -8.97 -13.10
C GLY A 119 -9.81 -7.76 -12.86
N ALA A 120 -11.09 -7.91 -13.18
CA ALA A 120 -12.09 -6.87 -12.94
C ALA A 120 -12.18 -6.56 -11.44
N LEU A 121 -12.08 -5.28 -11.06
CA LEU A 121 -12.55 -4.85 -9.75
C LEU A 121 -14.01 -5.26 -9.67
N LEU A 122 -14.33 -6.19 -8.77
CA LEU A 122 -15.73 -6.48 -8.50
C LEU A 122 -16.37 -5.13 -8.13
N PRO A 123 -17.51 -4.77 -8.75
CA PRO A 123 -18.22 -3.58 -8.34
C PRO A 123 -18.45 -3.71 -6.83
N SER A 124 -18.20 -2.62 -6.09
CA SER A 124 -18.61 -2.54 -4.69
C SER A 124 -20.14 -2.64 -4.67
N THR A 125 -20.67 -3.85 -4.58
CA THR A 125 -22.11 -4.09 -4.48
C THR A 125 -22.50 -3.83 -3.03
N GLY A 126 -22.61 -2.54 -2.72
CA GLY A 126 -22.62 -2.08 -1.33
C GLY A 126 -22.49 -0.57 -1.21
N GLY A 127 -23.18 0.21 -2.05
CA GLY A 127 -23.29 1.65 -1.81
C GLY A 127 -24.04 1.92 -0.50
N MET A 128 -24.13 3.19 -0.08
CA MET A 128 -24.86 3.59 1.14
C MET A 128 -26.33 3.12 1.19
N GLY A 129 -26.91 2.66 0.07
CA GLY A 129 -28.28 2.12 0.01
C GLY A 129 -28.46 0.67 0.47
N THR A 130 -27.42 -0.17 0.46
CA THR A 130 -27.52 -1.58 0.89
C THR A 130 -27.84 -1.77 2.38
N PRO A 131 -27.28 -1.00 3.34
CA PRO A 131 -27.67 -1.16 4.75
C PRO A 131 -29.15 -0.89 5.01
N ILE A 132 -29.78 0.01 4.24
CA ILE A 132 -31.21 0.32 4.36
C ILE A 132 -32.07 -0.90 4.02
N LEU A 133 -31.71 -1.65 2.97
CA LEU A 133 -32.42 -2.87 2.57
C LEU A 133 -32.37 -3.94 3.66
N TYR A 134 -31.21 -4.15 4.28
CA TYR A 134 -31.09 -5.11 5.38
C TYR A 134 -31.94 -4.74 6.60
N VAL A 135 -32.01 -3.45 6.94
CA VAL A 135 -32.86 -2.96 8.04
C VAL A 135 -34.33 -3.21 7.72
N ILE A 136 -34.80 -2.88 6.51
CA ILE A 136 -36.20 -3.12 6.12
C ILE A 136 -36.52 -4.62 6.14
N CYS A 137 -35.64 -5.48 5.60
CA CYS A 137 -35.80 -6.93 5.66
C CYS A 137 -35.87 -7.46 7.10
N SER A 138 -35.03 -6.96 8.00
CA SER A 138 -35.05 -7.37 9.40
C SER A 138 -36.36 -6.99 10.11
N ILE A 139 -36.91 -5.80 9.82
CA ILE A 139 -38.17 -5.35 10.39
C ILE A 139 -39.33 -6.22 9.89
N LEU A 140 -39.37 -6.52 8.59
CA LEU A 140 -40.40 -7.40 8.00
C LEU A 140 -40.38 -8.81 8.61
N ILE A 141 -39.19 -9.38 8.83
CA ILE A 141 -39.04 -10.70 9.46
C ILE A 141 -39.53 -10.68 10.91
N LEU A 142 -39.21 -9.63 11.68
CA LEU A 142 -39.69 -9.49 13.06
C LEU A 142 -41.22 -9.35 13.14
N VAL A 143 -41.82 -8.56 12.24
CA VAL A 143 -43.28 -8.42 12.16
C VAL A 143 -43.95 -9.76 11.82
N ALA A 144 -43.42 -10.48 10.84
CA ALA A 144 -43.94 -11.80 10.47
C ALA A 144 -43.82 -12.81 11.62
N ALA A 145 -42.71 -12.82 12.36
CA ALA A 145 -42.51 -13.68 13.51
C ALA A 145 -43.55 -13.40 14.62
N VAL A 146 -43.80 -12.13 14.93
CA VAL A 146 -44.81 -11.73 15.92
C VAL A 146 -46.21 -12.17 15.48
N LEU A 147 -46.57 -11.95 14.21
CA LEU A 147 -47.88 -12.37 13.66
C LEU A 147 -48.07 -13.89 13.69
N LEU A 148 -47.03 -14.67 13.41
CA LEU A 148 -47.10 -16.13 13.48
C LEU A 148 -47.28 -16.62 14.92
N ILE A 149 -46.60 -15.99 15.89
CA ILE A 149 -46.75 -16.32 17.30
C ILE A 149 -48.17 -16.00 17.78
N THR A 150 -48.72 -14.84 17.41
CA THR A 150 -50.08 -14.47 17.82
C THR A 150 -51.13 -15.37 17.17
N LYS A 151 -51.02 -15.69 15.86
CA LYS A 151 -51.92 -16.67 15.23
C LYS A 151 -51.87 -18.04 15.89
N LYS A 152 -50.65 -18.58 16.13
CA LYS A 152 -50.50 -19.88 16.79
C LYS A 152 -51.15 -19.90 18.18
N ARG A 153 -51.03 -18.81 18.95
CA ARG A 153 -51.67 -18.70 20.27
C ARG A 153 -53.20 -18.65 20.20
N MET A 154 -53.76 -17.99 19.19
CA MET A 154 -55.21 -17.92 18.98
C MET A 154 -55.79 -19.27 18.52
N ASP A 155 -55.10 -19.97 17.63
CA ASP A 155 -55.55 -21.27 17.12
C ASP A 155 -55.51 -22.38 18.19
N THR A 156 -54.62 -22.25 19.18
CA THR A 156 -54.53 -23.19 20.32
C THR A 156 -55.55 -22.89 21.42
N ALA A 157 -56.18 -21.71 21.40
CA ALA A 157 -57.13 -21.25 22.41
C ALA A 157 -58.62 -21.44 22.01
N LYS A 158 -58.88 -22.14 20.90
CA LYS A 158 -60.21 -22.50 20.40
C LYS A 158 -60.42 -24.01 20.48
#